data_AF-A0A1C3H2S8-F1
#
_entry.id   AF-A0A1C3H2S8-F1
#
_cell.length_a   1.000
_cell.length_b   1.000
_cell.length_c   1.000
_cell.angle_alpha   90.00
_cell.angle_beta   90.00
_cell.angle_gamma   90.00
#
_symmetry.space_group_name_H-M   'P 1'
#
loop_
_entity.id
_entity.type
_entity.pdbx_description
1 polymer ?
#
loop_
_entity_poly.entity_id
_entity_poly.type
_entity_poly.pdbx_seq_one_letter_code
_entity_poly.pdbx_strand_id
1 'polypeptide(L)'
;MTRNSLALLLALAMGSAYAAADHFTDSVPAKADGVPLSYVGKDTTAATALTLTAKPDGGDAIGYLPKDSRVHVLLADDHGNHLVRTDYGITGWAQKGENLEAGNEVFPALETVKERFNDFDLATIHYNPQLGKKQDSNYYFDENNKPVAGKAPADAGDDVFDRHLLLETALKPGGAPYNLAYADIGVNDLSYLALSAKGDGLPNYENEQALPADITIPGNGYIYSDSDGVSAYYFPVREKWGIKGKEMQAAAQPFYYLGLASTYHGQWHEDDDKPAENRAVPAQLLDRMGVGKVVAEIAPGSKITLLLAKQDLCGYDNAPADCNDAAWLLIQTADGKTGWLKVDYHQNDVPNLDKIDGFAG
;
A
#
# COMPACT_ATOMS: atom_id res chain seq x y z
N MET A 1 3.06 68.42 -32.50
CA MET A 1 1.78 68.34 -31.78
C MET A 1 1.14 67.02 -32.20
N THR A 2 1.33 65.87 -31.51
CA THR A 2 0.62 65.42 -30.28
C THR A 2 -0.86 65.76 -30.32
N ARG A 3 -1.85 64.87 -30.17
CA ARG A 3 -2.01 63.49 -29.65
C ARG A 3 -3.35 62.98 -30.23
N ASN A 4 -3.51 61.69 -30.50
CA ASN A 4 -4.36 60.84 -29.65
C ASN A 4 -4.32 59.39 -30.12
N SER A 5 -3.71 58.58 -29.27
CA SER A 5 -3.71 57.13 -29.27
C SER A 5 -5.09 56.62 -28.87
N LEU A 6 -5.62 55.62 -29.56
CA LEU A 6 -6.58 54.69 -28.98
C LEU A 6 -6.01 53.28 -29.16
N ALA A 7 -5.29 52.83 -28.14
CA ALA A 7 -4.88 51.44 -28.01
C ALA A 7 -6.09 50.64 -27.51
N LEU A 8 -6.60 49.74 -28.34
CA LEU A 8 -7.62 48.78 -27.95
C LEU A 8 -6.93 47.66 -27.17
N LEU A 9 -7.01 47.71 -25.83
CA LEU A 9 -6.61 46.62 -24.95
C LEU A 9 -7.60 45.46 -25.14
N LEU A 10 -7.22 44.44 -25.91
CA LEU A 10 -7.83 43.12 -25.81
C LEU A 10 -7.43 42.54 -24.46
N ALA A 11 -8.39 42.50 -23.53
CA ALA A 11 -8.28 41.64 -22.36
C ALA A 11 -8.33 40.18 -22.86
N LEU A 12 -7.17 39.55 -22.97
CA LEU A 12 -7.06 38.09 -23.02
C LEU A 12 -7.58 37.57 -21.68
N ALA A 13 -8.86 37.20 -21.66
CA ALA A 13 -9.35 36.26 -20.67
C ALA A 13 -8.54 34.97 -20.88
N MET A 14 -7.48 34.78 -20.09
CA MET A 14 -6.90 33.46 -19.89
C MET A 14 -7.98 32.62 -19.18
N GLY A 15 -8.89 32.06 -19.97
CA GLY A 15 -9.71 30.93 -19.55
C GLY A 15 -8.79 29.73 -19.43
N SER A 16 -8.02 29.69 -18.35
CA SER A 16 -7.12 28.58 -18.05
C SER A 16 -7.98 27.36 -17.71
N ALA A 17 -7.68 26.25 -18.38
CA ALA A 17 -8.29 24.94 -18.28
C ALA A 17 -8.76 24.54 -16.86
N TYR A 18 -10.05 24.65 -16.58
CA TYR A 18 -10.71 24.20 -15.33
C TYR A 18 -11.59 22.96 -15.56
N ALA A 19 -11.36 22.21 -16.66
CA ALA A 19 -12.31 21.20 -17.12
C ALA A 19 -12.23 19.84 -16.40
N ALA A 20 -11.32 19.65 -15.43
CA ALA A 20 -11.16 18.37 -14.70
C ALA A 20 -11.08 18.55 -13.16
N ALA A 21 -11.53 19.69 -12.62
CA ALA A 21 -11.61 19.93 -11.17
C ALA A 21 -12.97 19.54 -10.55
N ASP A 22 -13.87 18.91 -11.31
CA ASP A 22 -15.26 18.63 -10.88
C ASP A 22 -15.40 17.42 -9.95
N HIS A 23 -14.31 16.69 -9.68
CA HIS A 23 -14.30 15.55 -8.76
C HIS A 23 -14.13 15.95 -7.29
N PHE A 24 -13.59 17.15 -7.05
CA PHE A 24 -13.14 17.60 -5.74
C PHE A 24 -13.77 18.94 -5.36
N THR A 25 -13.97 19.16 -4.06
CA THR A 25 -14.56 20.41 -3.56
C THR A 25 -13.59 21.58 -3.65
N ASP A 26 -12.30 21.32 -3.41
CA ASP A 26 -11.27 22.35 -3.49
C ASP A 26 -10.56 22.31 -4.84
N SER A 27 -10.13 23.48 -5.31
CA SER A 27 -9.38 23.59 -6.56
C SER A 27 -8.08 22.79 -6.50
N VAL A 28 -7.89 21.86 -7.43
CA VAL A 28 -6.62 21.15 -7.68
C VAL A 28 -6.10 21.50 -9.08
N PRO A 29 -4.80 21.31 -9.37
CA PRO A 29 -4.29 21.44 -10.73
C PRO A 29 -5.08 20.56 -11.69
N ALA A 30 -5.52 21.12 -12.82
CA ALA A 30 -6.37 20.40 -13.77
C ALA A 30 -5.62 19.25 -14.49
N LYS A 31 -4.30 19.39 -14.66
CA LYS A 31 -3.40 18.40 -15.25
C LYS A 31 -1.95 18.74 -14.92
N ALA A 32 -1.03 17.83 -15.21
CA ALA A 32 0.39 18.09 -15.22
C ALA A 32 0.78 19.04 -16.38
N ASP A 33 1.79 19.87 -16.14
CA ASP A 33 2.37 20.78 -17.16
C ASP A 33 3.82 20.40 -17.44
N GLY A 34 4.13 20.10 -18.71
CA GLY A 34 5.48 19.77 -19.18
C GLY A 34 6.06 18.42 -18.72
N VAL A 35 5.33 17.65 -17.91
CA VAL A 35 5.72 16.31 -17.41
C VAL A 35 4.52 15.35 -17.43
N PRO A 36 4.72 14.03 -17.54
CA PRO A 36 3.62 13.06 -17.56
C PRO A 36 2.84 12.97 -16.24
N LEU A 37 3.51 13.15 -15.11
CA LEU A 37 2.91 13.09 -13.77
C LEU A 37 3.46 14.24 -12.93
N SER A 38 2.57 15.02 -12.32
CA SER A 38 2.92 16.12 -11.41
C SER A 38 2.40 15.84 -10.02
N TYR A 39 3.25 16.03 -9.01
CA TYR A 39 2.84 15.92 -7.60
C TYR A 39 1.95 17.09 -7.18
N VAL A 40 0.80 16.75 -6.59
CA VAL A 40 -0.19 17.71 -6.10
C VAL A 40 -0.14 17.83 -4.58
N GLY A 41 -0.16 16.70 -3.87
CA GLY A 41 -0.03 16.66 -2.41
C GLY A 41 -1.09 17.46 -1.66
N LYS A 42 -2.36 17.40 -2.08
CA LYS A 42 -3.43 18.23 -1.53
C LYS A 42 -4.59 17.42 -0.95
N ASP A 43 -4.94 17.75 0.28
CA ASP A 43 -6.13 17.24 0.96
C ASP A 43 -7.37 18.00 0.47
N THR A 44 -8.45 17.27 0.23
CA THR A 44 -9.74 17.83 -0.18
C THR A 44 -10.88 16.87 0.16
N THR A 45 -12.07 17.16 -0.35
CA THR A 45 -13.26 16.33 -0.21
C THR A 45 -13.77 15.94 -1.59
N ALA A 46 -14.29 14.72 -1.73
CA ALA A 46 -14.92 14.25 -2.94
C ALA A 46 -16.23 15.03 -3.19
N ALA A 47 -16.30 15.80 -4.28
CA ALA A 47 -17.51 16.56 -4.64
C ALA A 47 -18.64 15.67 -5.16
N THR A 48 -18.32 14.44 -5.54
CA THR A 48 -19.21 13.40 -6.02
C THR A 48 -18.73 12.04 -5.53
N ALA A 49 -19.50 10.98 -5.75
CA ALA A 49 -19.04 9.63 -5.47
C ALA A 49 -17.90 9.26 -6.45
N LEU A 50 -16.84 8.65 -5.92
CA LEU A 50 -15.65 8.28 -6.67
C LEU A 50 -15.44 6.77 -6.63
N THR A 51 -15.18 6.19 -7.78
CA THR A 51 -14.61 4.84 -7.92
C THR A 51 -13.12 4.97 -8.18
N LEU A 52 -12.30 4.28 -7.40
CA LEU A 52 -10.85 4.26 -7.56
C LEU A 52 -10.46 3.11 -8.48
N THR A 53 -9.62 3.36 -9.46
CA THR A 53 -9.27 2.37 -10.50
C THR A 53 -7.77 2.22 -10.69
N ALA A 54 -7.35 1.07 -11.21
CA ALA A 54 -5.94 0.75 -11.43
C ALA A 54 -5.28 1.58 -12.54
N LYS A 55 -6.05 2.10 -13.52
CA LYS A 55 -5.51 2.92 -14.62
C LYS A 55 -6.27 4.25 -14.77
N PRO A 56 -5.64 5.28 -15.36
CA PRO A 56 -6.28 6.58 -15.55
C PRO A 56 -7.55 6.52 -16.40
N ASP A 57 -7.61 5.61 -17.38
CA ASP A 57 -8.73 5.40 -18.30
C ASP A 57 -9.77 4.38 -17.77
N GLY A 58 -9.63 3.93 -16.52
CA GLY A 58 -10.50 2.97 -15.87
C GLY A 58 -9.83 1.61 -15.61
N GLY A 59 -10.58 0.52 -15.73
CA GLY A 59 -10.12 -0.83 -15.41
C GLY A 59 -10.62 -1.33 -14.06
N ASP A 60 -9.88 -2.26 -13.46
CA ASP A 60 -10.29 -2.91 -12.21
C ASP A 60 -10.50 -1.89 -11.10
N ALA A 61 -11.64 -2.01 -10.42
CA ALA A 61 -11.99 -1.14 -9.32
C ALA A 61 -11.23 -1.57 -8.07
N ILE A 62 -10.48 -0.63 -7.50
CA ILE A 62 -9.67 -0.82 -6.31
C ILE A 62 -10.44 -0.44 -5.06
N GLY A 63 -11.33 0.56 -5.15
CA GLY A 63 -12.08 1.06 -3.99
C GLY A 63 -13.17 2.04 -4.39
N TYR A 64 -13.99 2.41 -3.42
CA TYR A 64 -15.07 3.37 -3.58
C TYR A 64 -15.07 4.39 -2.43
N LEU A 65 -15.30 5.65 -2.77
CA LEU A 65 -15.52 6.75 -1.83
C LEU A 65 -16.87 7.39 -2.10
N PRO A 66 -17.80 7.45 -1.14
CA PRO A 66 -19.03 8.21 -1.30
C PRO A 66 -18.73 9.70 -1.44
N LYS A 67 -19.72 10.45 -1.92
CA LYS A 67 -19.69 11.92 -1.90
C LYS A 67 -19.38 12.41 -0.49
N ASP A 68 -18.65 13.52 -0.39
CA ASP A 68 -18.29 14.19 0.86
C ASP A 68 -17.23 13.43 1.68
N SER A 69 -16.65 12.35 1.13
CA SER A 69 -15.50 11.67 1.72
C SER A 69 -14.23 12.51 1.64
N ARG A 70 -13.38 12.44 2.68
CA ARG A 70 -12.01 12.95 2.59
C ARG A 70 -11.23 12.19 1.54
N VAL A 71 -10.41 12.92 0.80
CA VAL A 71 -9.57 12.36 -0.25
C VAL A 71 -8.30 13.20 -0.39
N HIS A 72 -7.18 12.54 -0.64
CA HIS A 72 -5.89 13.19 -0.81
C HIS A 72 -5.45 13.05 -2.27
N VAL A 73 -5.37 14.17 -2.99
CA VAL A 73 -4.92 14.19 -4.38
C VAL A 73 -3.40 14.17 -4.41
N LEU A 74 -2.84 13.08 -4.96
CA LEU A 74 -1.42 12.79 -4.97
C LEU A 74 -0.76 13.24 -6.27
N LEU A 75 -1.29 12.80 -7.41
CA LEU A 75 -0.76 13.13 -8.74
C LEU A 75 -1.88 13.66 -9.64
N ALA A 76 -1.51 14.54 -10.56
CA ALA A 76 -2.25 14.80 -11.79
C ALA A 76 -1.43 14.29 -12.98
N ASP A 77 -2.06 13.66 -13.96
CA ASP A 77 -1.43 13.34 -15.24
C ASP A 77 -1.62 14.47 -16.27
N ASP A 78 -0.99 14.35 -17.44
CA ASP A 78 -1.07 15.32 -18.54
C ASP A 78 -2.40 15.28 -19.33
N HIS A 79 -3.27 14.31 -19.03
CA HIS A 79 -4.61 14.14 -19.61
C HIS A 79 -5.73 14.66 -18.70
N GLY A 80 -5.40 15.02 -17.46
CA GLY A 80 -6.32 15.56 -16.47
C GLY A 80 -6.97 14.52 -15.55
N ASN A 81 -6.39 13.32 -15.46
CA ASN A 81 -6.76 12.34 -14.46
C ASN A 81 -5.98 12.58 -13.16
N HIS A 82 -6.61 12.23 -12.03
CA HIS A 82 -6.02 12.41 -10.71
C HIS A 82 -5.86 11.09 -9.98
N LEU A 83 -4.64 10.82 -9.52
CA LEU A 83 -4.37 9.76 -8.57
C LEU A 83 -4.66 10.28 -7.17
N VAL A 84 -5.42 9.51 -6.40
CA VAL A 84 -5.75 9.86 -5.02
C VAL A 84 -5.36 8.74 -4.06
N ARG A 85 -5.28 9.06 -2.77
CA ARG A 85 -5.29 8.05 -1.69
C ARG A 85 -6.48 8.24 -0.74
N THR A 86 -6.92 7.13 -0.18
CA THR A 86 -7.89 7.06 0.91
C THR A 86 -7.25 7.43 2.25
N ASP A 87 -8.05 7.56 3.31
CA ASP A 87 -7.55 7.77 4.68
C ASP A 87 -6.69 6.59 5.16
N TYR A 88 -7.02 5.35 4.76
CA TYR A 88 -6.19 4.17 5.06
C TYR A 88 -4.86 4.18 4.29
N GLY A 89 -4.84 4.80 3.10
CA GLY A 89 -3.64 4.91 2.25
C GLY A 89 -3.67 4.06 0.99
N ILE A 90 -4.79 3.43 0.65
CA ILE A 90 -4.98 2.79 -0.66
C ILE A 90 -5.03 3.86 -1.75
N THR A 91 -4.29 3.66 -2.83
CA THR A 91 -4.27 4.59 -3.96
C THR A 91 -5.05 4.08 -5.17
N GLY A 92 -5.55 5.01 -5.98
CA GLY A 92 -6.17 4.70 -7.26
C GLY A 92 -6.52 5.95 -8.06
N TRP A 93 -6.75 5.78 -9.36
CA TRP A 93 -7.20 6.86 -10.24
C TRP A 93 -8.68 7.15 -10.03
N ALA A 94 -9.01 8.40 -9.72
CA ALA A 94 -10.35 8.81 -9.35
C ALA A 94 -11.28 8.92 -10.57
N GLN A 95 -12.25 8.00 -10.65
CA GLN A 95 -13.33 7.99 -11.64
C GLN A 95 -14.63 8.46 -11.00
N LYS A 96 -15.41 9.26 -11.72
CA LYS A 96 -16.74 9.66 -11.27
C LYS A 96 -17.70 8.47 -11.33
N GLY A 97 -18.42 8.22 -10.24
CA GLY A 97 -19.46 7.22 -10.19
C GLY A 97 -19.35 6.31 -8.97
N GLU A 98 -20.45 5.62 -8.69
CA GLU A 98 -20.56 4.68 -7.60
C GLU A 98 -20.29 3.24 -8.03
N ASN A 99 -19.48 2.55 -7.24
CA ASN A 99 -19.24 1.13 -7.35
C ASN A 99 -19.08 0.51 -5.95
N LEU A 100 -20.20 0.18 -5.32
CA LEU A 100 -20.22 -0.35 -3.95
C LEU A 100 -19.50 -1.70 -3.82
N GLU A 101 -19.44 -2.50 -4.89
CA GLU A 101 -18.75 -3.79 -4.89
C GLU A 101 -17.22 -3.64 -4.80
N ALA A 102 -16.68 -2.47 -5.15
CA ALA A 102 -15.25 -2.18 -4.99
C ALA A 102 -14.84 -2.02 -3.50
N GLY A 103 -15.81 -1.97 -2.57
CA GLY A 103 -15.58 -1.77 -1.15
C GLY A 103 -15.48 -0.30 -0.78
N ASN A 104 -16.29 0.11 0.19
CA ASN A 104 -16.27 1.47 0.72
C ASN A 104 -15.00 1.70 1.56
N GLU A 105 -14.19 2.66 1.14
CA GLU A 105 -12.92 3.05 1.75
C GLU A 105 -13.10 4.01 2.94
N VAL A 106 -14.34 4.37 3.27
CA VAL A 106 -14.69 5.04 4.53
C VAL A 106 -15.05 3.98 5.56
N PHE A 107 -14.09 3.68 6.44
CA PHE A 107 -14.27 2.64 7.44
C PHE A 107 -15.19 3.10 8.59
N PRO A 108 -16.02 2.20 9.15
CA PRO A 108 -16.71 2.47 10.40
C PRO A 108 -15.71 2.53 11.56
N ALA A 109 -16.16 2.91 12.76
CA ALA A 109 -15.36 2.76 13.96
C ALA A 109 -15.01 1.27 14.18
N LEU A 110 -13.72 0.98 14.31
CA LEU A 110 -13.19 -0.37 14.47
C LEU A 110 -12.84 -0.64 15.93
N GLU A 111 -13.02 -1.89 16.35
CA GLU A 111 -12.45 -2.42 17.59
C GLU A 111 -11.14 -3.13 17.31
N THR A 112 -10.39 -3.43 18.37
CA THR A 112 -9.12 -4.14 18.28
C THR A 112 -9.12 -5.38 19.17
N VAL A 113 -8.59 -6.48 18.65
CA VAL A 113 -8.16 -7.65 19.41
C VAL A 113 -6.67 -7.87 19.13
N LYS A 114 -5.93 -8.30 20.15
CA LYS A 114 -4.48 -8.48 20.08
C LYS A 114 -4.10 -9.82 20.66
N GLU A 115 -3.13 -10.47 20.04
CA GLU A 115 -2.36 -11.53 20.68
C GLU A 115 -1.12 -10.92 21.31
N ARG A 116 -0.79 -11.35 22.54
CA ARG A 116 0.33 -10.78 23.29
C ARG A 116 1.17 -11.86 23.93
N PHE A 117 2.49 -11.67 23.85
CA PHE A 117 3.44 -12.38 24.68
C PHE A 117 4.25 -11.37 25.48
N ASN A 118 4.11 -11.42 26.80
CA ASN A 118 4.57 -10.37 27.72
C ASN A 118 4.04 -8.99 27.29
N ASP A 119 4.95 -8.02 27.11
CA ASP A 119 4.63 -6.64 26.74
C ASP A 119 4.58 -6.41 25.22
N PHE A 120 4.80 -7.44 24.41
CA PHE A 120 4.81 -7.35 22.95
C PHE A 120 3.48 -7.80 22.35
N ASP A 121 2.98 -7.02 21.39
CA ASP A 121 1.85 -7.40 20.56
C ASP A 121 2.38 -8.32 19.44
N LEU A 122 1.99 -9.59 19.47
CA LEU A 122 2.38 -10.58 18.47
C LEU A 122 1.51 -10.49 17.21
N ALA A 123 0.23 -10.13 17.39
CA ALA A 123 -0.69 -9.85 16.30
C ALA A 123 -1.72 -8.80 16.72
N THR A 124 -2.16 -7.98 15.77
CA THR A 124 -3.20 -6.98 15.93
C THR A 124 -4.26 -7.13 14.85
N ILE A 125 -5.52 -7.26 15.24
CA ILE A 125 -6.65 -7.29 14.32
C ILE A 125 -7.56 -6.11 14.65
N HIS A 126 -7.65 -5.16 13.73
CA HIS A 126 -8.68 -4.12 13.72
C HIS A 126 -9.91 -4.64 12.99
N TYR A 127 -11.09 -4.65 13.62
CA TYR A 127 -12.28 -5.25 13.01
C TYR A 127 -13.54 -4.42 13.26
N ASN A 128 -14.52 -4.57 12.36
CA ASN A 128 -15.84 -3.99 12.55
C ASN A 128 -16.64 -4.74 13.62
N PRO A 129 -16.96 -4.11 14.77
CA PRO A 129 -17.62 -4.80 15.89
C PRO A 129 -19.08 -5.19 15.60
N GLN A 130 -19.69 -4.67 14.53
CA GLN A 130 -21.04 -5.10 14.11
C GLN A 130 -21.03 -6.44 13.39
N LEU A 131 -19.85 -6.91 12.93
CA LEU A 131 -19.67 -8.17 12.21
C LEU A 131 -18.82 -9.18 12.97
N GLY A 132 -17.97 -8.70 13.89
CA GLY A 132 -17.02 -9.51 14.63
C GLY A 132 -17.47 -9.88 16.05
N LYS A 133 -17.03 -11.05 16.50
CA LYS A 133 -17.16 -11.54 17.87
C LYS A 133 -15.81 -12.08 18.34
N LYS A 134 -15.28 -11.52 19.43
CA LYS A 134 -14.04 -11.99 20.04
C LYS A 134 -14.17 -13.44 20.50
N GLN A 135 -13.09 -14.18 20.34
CA GLN A 135 -12.92 -15.56 20.81
C GLN A 135 -11.70 -15.59 21.73
N ASP A 136 -11.63 -16.64 22.56
CA ASP A 136 -10.55 -16.87 23.52
C ASP A 136 -10.47 -18.37 23.79
N SER A 137 -10.08 -19.12 22.75
CA SER A 137 -10.00 -20.57 22.82
C SER A 137 -8.78 -21.08 22.06
N ASN A 138 -8.10 -22.05 22.65
CA ASN A 138 -6.93 -22.67 22.03
C ASN A 138 -7.32 -23.98 21.34
N TYR A 139 -6.64 -24.28 20.25
CA TYR A 139 -6.62 -25.60 19.62
C TYR A 139 -5.22 -25.87 19.08
N TYR A 140 -4.92 -27.12 18.77
CA TYR A 140 -3.70 -27.50 18.07
C TYR A 140 -4.04 -28.56 17.02
N PHE A 141 -3.12 -28.83 16.11
CA PHE A 141 -3.23 -29.93 15.16
C PHE A 141 -2.44 -31.13 15.67
N ASP A 142 -3.07 -32.31 15.75
CA ASP A 142 -2.37 -33.55 16.08
C ASP A 142 -1.43 -33.99 14.94
N GLU A 143 -0.67 -35.07 15.15
CA GLU A 143 0.27 -35.63 14.17
C GLU A 143 -0.38 -36.01 12.81
N ASN A 144 -1.71 -36.06 12.73
CA ASN A 144 -2.48 -36.34 11.52
C ASN A 144 -3.19 -35.09 10.97
N ASN A 145 -2.78 -33.89 11.38
CA ASN A 145 -3.38 -32.59 11.04
C ASN A 145 -4.85 -32.47 11.45
N LYS A 146 -5.31 -33.20 12.48
CA LYS A 146 -6.67 -33.06 12.99
C LYS A 146 -6.71 -32.02 14.10
N PRO A 147 -7.67 -31.08 14.07
CA PRO A 147 -7.77 -30.08 15.12
C PRO A 147 -8.29 -30.70 16.42
N VAL A 148 -7.58 -30.43 17.51
CA VAL A 148 -7.90 -30.86 18.88
C VAL A 148 -8.05 -29.63 19.75
N ALA A 149 -9.14 -29.58 20.54
CA ALA A 149 -9.39 -28.45 21.44
C ALA A 149 -8.41 -28.44 22.63
N GLY A 150 -7.99 -27.24 23.03
CA GLY A 150 -7.02 -27.03 24.10
C GLY A 150 -5.63 -26.70 23.57
N LYS A 151 -4.66 -26.61 24.47
CA LYS A 151 -3.24 -26.45 24.12
C LYS A 151 -2.61 -27.81 23.84
N ALA A 152 -1.57 -27.81 23.02
CA ALA A 152 -0.73 -28.97 22.81
C ALA A 152 -0.17 -29.51 24.15
N PRO A 153 -0.06 -30.84 24.32
CA PRO A 153 0.67 -31.42 25.44
C PRO A 153 2.12 -30.93 25.49
N ALA A 154 2.69 -30.79 26.69
CA ALA A 154 4.06 -30.28 26.85
C ALA A 154 5.15 -31.22 26.28
N ASP A 155 4.80 -32.49 26.06
CA ASP A 155 5.62 -33.54 25.45
C ASP A 155 5.26 -33.80 23.98
N ALA A 156 4.42 -32.95 23.37
CA ALA A 156 4.15 -33.01 21.95
C ALA A 156 5.44 -32.77 21.15
N GLY A 157 5.57 -33.44 20.00
CA GLY A 157 6.72 -33.26 19.12
C GLY A 157 6.80 -31.83 18.56
N ASP A 158 7.98 -31.46 18.06
CA ASP A 158 8.31 -30.12 17.58
C ASP A 158 7.41 -29.62 16.42
N ASP A 159 6.66 -30.53 15.77
CA ASP A 159 5.75 -30.23 14.66
C ASP A 159 4.31 -29.90 15.11
N VAL A 160 4.03 -29.91 16.42
CA VAL A 160 2.70 -29.63 16.97
C VAL A 160 2.63 -28.18 17.44
N PHE A 161 1.81 -27.40 16.74
CA PHE A 161 1.71 -25.95 16.95
C PHE A 161 0.38 -25.55 17.57
N ASP A 162 0.44 -24.67 18.56
CA ASP A 162 -0.74 -24.06 19.14
C ASP A 162 -1.37 -23.05 18.17
N ARG A 163 -2.70 -22.94 18.26
CA ARG A 163 -3.53 -21.95 17.60
C ARG A 163 -4.39 -21.27 18.65
N HIS A 164 -4.32 -19.95 18.72
CA HIS A 164 -5.20 -19.17 19.57
C HIS A 164 -6.29 -18.51 18.73
N LEU A 165 -7.54 -18.98 18.84
CA LEU A 165 -8.68 -18.40 18.13
C LEU A 165 -9.05 -17.05 18.74
N LEU A 166 -8.87 -15.97 17.98
CA LEU A 166 -9.00 -14.58 18.45
C LEU A 166 -10.33 -13.94 18.04
N LEU A 167 -10.81 -14.25 16.83
CA LEU A 167 -11.94 -13.53 16.24
C LEU A 167 -12.75 -14.44 15.33
N GLU A 168 -14.07 -14.38 15.50
CA GLU A 168 -15.02 -14.77 14.45
C GLU A 168 -15.54 -13.50 13.79
N THR A 169 -15.55 -13.39 12.45
CA THR A 169 -16.04 -12.20 11.75
C THR A 169 -16.54 -12.50 10.34
N ALA A 170 -17.29 -11.58 9.74
CA ALA A 170 -17.61 -11.60 8.31
C ALA A 170 -16.92 -10.42 7.61
N LEU A 171 -16.51 -10.62 6.35
CA LEU A 171 -15.85 -9.55 5.58
C LEU A 171 -16.81 -8.47 5.11
N LYS A 172 -18.12 -8.75 5.03
CA LYS A 172 -19.17 -7.79 4.70
C LYS A 172 -20.51 -8.17 5.36
N PRO A 173 -21.46 -7.24 5.53
CA PRO A 173 -22.80 -7.55 6.02
C PRO A 173 -23.46 -8.66 5.20
N GLY A 174 -24.04 -9.65 5.89
CA GLY A 174 -24.66 -10.83 5.25
C GLY A 174 -23.70 -11.79 4.55
N GLY A 175 -22.38 -11.56 4.66
CA GLY A 175 -21.35 -12.46 4.15
C GLY A 175 -21.16 -13.71 5.01
N ALA A 176 -20.43 -14.69 4.48
CA ALA A 176 -20.04 -15.88 5.23
C ALA A 176 -19.09 -15.50 6.39
N PRO A 177 -19.24 -16.15 7.56
CA PRO A 177 -18.33 -15.96 8.67
C PRO A 177 -17.01 -16.72 8.50
N TYR A 178 -15.96 -16.15 9.07
CA TYR A 178 -14.60 -16.65 9.12
C TYR A 178 -14.11 -16.68 10.57
N ASN A 179 -13.16 -17.57 10.83
CA ASN A 179 -12.39 -17.66 12.05
C ASN A 179 -10.98 -17.14 11.79
N LEU A 180 -10.46 -16.31 12.69
CA LEU A 180 -9.06 -15.89 12.73
C LEU A 180 -8.40 -16.40 14.00
N ALA A 181 -7.31 -17.13 13.82
CA ALA A 181 -6.48 -17.62 14.90
C ALA A 181 -5.04 -17.12 14.74
N TYR A 182 -4.36 -16.82 15.84
CA TYR A 182 -2.92 -16.67 15.83
C TYR A 182 -2.26 -18.06 15.78
N ALA A 183 -1.33 -18.23 14.86
CA ALA A 183 -0.54 -19.45 14.71
C ALA A 183 0.89 -19.21 15.22
N ASP A 184 1.23 -19.87 16.33
CA ASP A 184 2.60 -19.90 16.85
C ASP A 184 3.30 -21.14 16.28
N ILE A 185 4.17 -20.96 15.29
CA ILE A 185 4.85 -22.08 14.63
C ILE A 185 6.27 -22.35 15.10
N GLY A 186 6.75 -21.72 16.20
CA GLY A 186 7.94 -22.08 17.02
C GLY A 186 9.32 -22.27 16.35
N VAL A 187 9.38 -22.92 15.20
CA VAL A 187 10.52 -23.21 14.35
C VAL A 187 10.59 -22.11 13.29
N ASN A 188 11.49 -21.14 13.48
CA ASN A 188 11.85 -20.03 12.57
C ASN A 188 11.20 -18.65 12.81
N ASP A 189 10.63 -18.35 13.98
CA ASP A 189 10.00 -17.03 14.29
C ASP A 189 8.91 -16.59 13.30
N LEU A 190 8.44 -17.51 12.45
CA LEU A 190 7.32 -17.24 11.57
C LEU A 190 6.08 -17.30 12.44
N SER A 191 5.26 -16.26 12.42
CA SER A 191 3.98 -16.23 13.11
C SER A 191 3.02 -15.47 12.23
N TYR A 192 1.80 -15.96 12.13
CA TYR A 192 0.82 -15.42 11.20
C TYR A 192 -0.60 -15.56 11.75
N LEU A 193 -1.51 -14.80 11.16
CA LEU A 193 -2.92 -14.95 11.41
C LEU A 193 -3.49 -15.98 10.43
N ALA A 194 -3.99 -17.10 10.94
CA ALA A 194 -4.66 -18.12 10.18
C ALA A 194 -6.13 -17.74 9.98
N LEU A 195 -6.54 -17.53 8.73
CA LEU A 195 -7.93 -17.30 8.34
C LEU A 195 -8.56 -18.59 7.82
N SER A 196 -9.72 -18.97 8.34
CA SER A 196 -10.48 -20.14 7.87
C SER A 196 -11.97 -19.83 7.77
N ALA A 197 -12.67 -20.49 6.84
CA ALA A 197 -14.12 -20.43 6.81
C ALA A 197 -14.70 -21.05 8.10
N LYS A 198 -15.71 -20.40 8.70
CA LYS A 198 -16.35 -20.95 9.90
C LYS A 198 -17.24 -22.14 9.53
N GLY A 199 -17.05 -23.26 10.24
CA GLY A 199 -17.93 -24.43 10.21
C GLY A 199 -18.43 -24.80 11.61
N ASP A 200 -19.08 -25.96 11.73
CA ASP A 200 -19.64 -26.47 13.00
C ASP A 200 -18.56 -26.98 13.99
N GLY A 201 -17.31 -27.14 13.53
CA GLY A 201 -16.17 -27.62 14.31
C GLY A 201 -14.97 -26.68 14.24
N LEU A 202 -13.84 -27.13 14.81
CA LEU A 202 -12.57 -26.40 14.75
C LEU A 202 -12.04 -26.30 13.30
N PRO A 203 -11.26 -25.25 12.98
CA PRO A 203 -10.64 -25.08 11.68
C PRO A 203 -9.80 -26.30 11.25
N ASN A 204 -9.88 -26.65 9.97
CA ASN A 204 -9.03 -27.67 9.36
C ASN A 204 -7.79 -27.00 8.76
N TYR A 205 -6.60 -27.53 9.05
CA TYR A 205 -5.31 -27.04 8.60
C TYR A 205 -5.27 -26.73 7.10
N GLU A 206 -5.76 -27.65 6.25
CA GLU A 206 -5.75 -27.53 4.77
C GLU A 206 -6.68 -26.43 4.21
N ASN A 207 -7.44 -25.77 5.08
CA ASN A 207 -8.37 -24.70 4.73
C ASN A 207 -7.98 -23.35 5.37
N GLU A 208 -6.87 -23.30 6.10
CA GLU A 208 -6.32 -22.06 6.63
C GLU A 208 -5.55 -21.29 5.55
N GLN A 209 -5.69 -19.97 5.53
CA GLN A 209 -4.90 -19.05 4.74
C GLN A 209 -4.05 -18.21 5.70
N ALA A 210 -2.77 -18.03 5.38
CA ALA A 210 -1.88 -17.20 6.17
C ALA A 210 -2.07 -15.72 5.82
N LEU A 211 -2.26 -14.89 6.85
CA LEU A 211 -2.33 -13.44 6.78
C LEU A 211 -1.19 -12.83 7.62
N PRO A 212 -0.75 -11.61 7.30
CA PRO A 212 0.14 -10.86 8.17
C PRO A 212 -0.42 -10.71 9.59
N ALA A 213 0.47 -10.46 10.54
CA ALA A 213 0.09 -10.36 11.95
C ALA A 213 -0.65 -9.05 12.29
N ASP A 214 -0.54 -8.01 11.45
CA ASP A 214 -1.32 -6.76 11.57
C ASP A 214 -2.27 -6.61 10.39
N ILE A 215 -3.58 -6.67 10.67
CA ILE A 215 -4.62 -6.57 9.66
C ILE A 215 -5.80 -5.71 10.10
N THR A 216 -6.51 -5.19 9.12
CA THR A 216 -7.75 -4.44 9.27
C THR A 216 -8.88 -5.05 8.45
N ILE A 217 -10.03 -5.29 9.10
CA ILE A 217 -11.24 -5.89 8.51
C ILE A 217 -12.43 -4.93 8.75
N PRO A 218 -12.65 -3.95 7.86
CA PRO A 218 -13.65 -2.89 8.07
C PRO A 218 -15.09 -3.34 7.79
N GLY A 219 -15.28 -4.52 7.20
CA GLY A 219 -16.60 -5.02 6.82
C GLY A 219 -17.08 -4.55 5.45
N ASN A 220 -16.18 -4.20 4.53
CA ASN A 220 -16.49 -3.74 3.18
C ASN A 220 -16.24 -4.80 2.08
N GLY A 221 -15.96 -6.05 2.48
CA GLY A 221 -15.65 -7.18 1.59
C GLY A 221 -14.16 -7.54 1.51
N TYR A 222 -13.28 -6.73 2.11
CA TYR A 222 -11.83 -6.85 1.95
C TYR A 222 -11.10 -6.92 3.30
N ILE A 223 -9.88 -7.46 3.24
CA ILE A 223 -8.89 -7.45 4.32
C ILE A 223 -7.80 -6.47 3.90
N TYR A 224 -7.25 -5.74 4.86
CA TYR A 224 -6.18 -4.78 4.64
C TYR A 224 -5.01 -5.08 5.57
N SER A 225 -3.80 -4.71 5.16
CA SER A 225 -2.62 -4.72 6.02
C SER A 225 -1.76 -3.48 5.81
N ASP A 226 -0.88 -3.27 6.78
CA ASP A 226 0.33 -2.46 6.62
C ASP A 226 1.51 -3.42 6.81
N SER A 227 2.14 -3.84 5.71
CA SER A 227 3.29 -4.75 5.74
C SER A 227 4.58 -3.95 5.80
N ASP A 228 5.23 -3.93 6.95
CA ASP A 228 6.59 -3.41 7.18
C ASP A 228 7.52 -4.63 7.37
N GLY A 229 8.04 -5.19 6.27
CA GLY A 229 9.15 -6.17 6.31
C GLY A 229 8.92 -7.59 5.78
N VAL A 230 7.75 -7.94 5.23
CA VAL A 230 7.47 -9.27 4.61
C VAL A 230 6.76 -9.13 3.25
N SER A 231 7.14 -8.10 2.50
CA SER A 231 6.58 -7.86 1.17
C SER A 231 7.63 -8.10 0.08
N ALA A 232 7.16 -8.54 -1.09
CA ALA A 232 8.00 -8.62 -2.29
C ALA A 232 8.48 -7.24 -2.81
N TYR A 233 8.06 -6.15 -2.15
CA TYR A 233 8.45 -4.79 -2.47
C TYR A 233 9.64 -4.35 -1.62
N TYR A 234 10.49 -3.50 -2.17
CA TYR A 234 11.60 -2.86 -1.43
C TYR A 234 11.14 -1.79 -0.42
N PHE A 235 9.85 -1.65 -0.17
CA PHE A 235 9.28 -0.60 0.65
C PHE A 235 8.03 -1.12 1.35
N PRO A 236 7.65 -0.53 2.50
CA PRO A 236 6.44 -0.91 3.18
C PRO A 236 5.23 -0.64 2.29
N VAL A 237 4.31 -1.61 2.27
CA VAL A 237 3.11 -1.55 1.45
C VAL A 237 1.86 -1.69 2.29
N ARG A 238 0.88 -0.84 1.97
CA ARG A 238 -0.49 -1.02 2.42
C ARG A 238 -1.22 -1.83 1.39
N GLU A 239 -1.69 -3.00 1.77
CA GLU A 239 -2.35 -3.91 0.86
C GLU A 239 -3.83 -4.00 1.15
N LYS A 240 -4.57 -4.37 0.11
CA LYS A 240 -6.00 -4.65 0.15
C LYS A 240 -6.21 -5.96 -0.58
N TRP A 241 -6.87 -6.92 0.06
CA TRP A 241 -7.10 -8.23 -0.52
C TRP A 241 -8.57 -8.62 -0.47
N GLY A 242 -9.03 -9.18 -1.59
CA GLY A 242 -10.27 -9.93 -1.65
C GLY A 242 -10.01 -11.42 -1.49
N ILE A 243 -11.04 -12.18 -1.12
CA ILE A 243 -10.98 -13.64 -1.05
C ILE A 243 -11.78 -14.23 -2.21
N LYS A 244 -11.13 -15.07 -3.02
CA LYS A 244 -11.77 -15.81 -4.10
C LYS A 244 -11.51 -17.31 -3.92
N GLY A 245 -12.48 -18.01 -3.33
CA GLY A 245 -12.29 -19.42 -2.98
C GLY A 245 -11.24 -19.58 -1.88
N LYS A 246 -10.15 -20.30 -2.17
CA LYS A 246 -9.00 -20.48 -1.26
C LYS A 246 -7.87 -19.47 -1.49
N GLU A 247 -8.00 -18.57 -2.46
CA GLU A 247 -6.95 -17.64 -2.85
C GLU A 247 -7.23 -16.23 -2.34
N MET A 248 -6.19 -15.62 -1.78
CA MET A 248 -6.11 -14.19 -1.52
C MET A 248 -5.72 -13.47 -2.81
N GLN A 249 -6.46 -12.42 -3.16
CA GLN A 249 -6.19 -11.62 -4.35
C GLN A 249 -5.93 -10.17 -3.95
N ALA A 250 -4.68 -9.74 -4.09
CA ALA A 250 -4.30 -8.35 -3.87
C ALA A 250 -4.92 -7.46 -4.94
N ALA A 251 -5.56 -6.37 -4.51
CA ALA A 251 -5.95 -5.28 -5.38
C ALA A 251 -4.70 -4.48 -5.75
N ALA A 252 -4.17 -4.73 -6.94
CA ALA A 252 -2.99 -4.05 -7.44
C ALA A 252 -3.23 -2.53 -7.49
N GLN A 253 -2.35 -1.77 -6.82
CA GLN A 253 -2.41 -0.31 -6.80
C GLN A 253 -1.51 0.26 -7.89
N PRO A 254 -1.90 1.39 -8.53
CA PRO A 254 -1.05 2.05 -9.52
C PRO A 254 0.27 2.55 -8.93
N PHE A 255 0.23 3.00 -7.68
CA PHE A 255 1.36 3.42 -6.84
C PHE A 255 1.08 3.06 -5.39
N TYR A 256 2.12 2.90 -4.58
CA TYR A 256 2.00 2.76 -3.13
C TYR A 256 2.32 4.08 -2.46
N TYR A 257 1.44 4.53 -1.55
CA TYR A 257 1.70 5.71 -0.75
C TYR A 257 2.61 5.39 0.43
N LEU A 258 3.72 6.12 0.52
CA LEU A 258 4.69 5.95 1.60
C LEU A 258 4.51 7.04 2.67
N GLY A 259 4.70 8.31 2.30
CA GLY A 259 4.65 9.43 3.24
C GLY A 259 5.71 9.37 4.34
N LEU A 260 6.88 8.77 4.06
CA LEU A 260 7.90 8.46 5.05
C LEU A 260 9.03 9.48 5.05
N ALA A 261 9.43 9.92 6.23
CA ALA A 261 10.69 10.65 6.40
C ALA A 261 11.87 9.67 6.23
N SER A 262 12.85 10.06 5.42
CA SER A 262 14.02 9.21 5.12
C SER A 262 15.30 10.05 5.03
N THR A 263 16.44 9.37 5.07
CA THR A 263 17.77 9.92 4.83
C THR A 263 18.39 9.18 3.66
N TYR A 264 18.95 9.93 2.70
CA TYR A 264 19.80 9.36 1.67
C TYR A 264 21.24 9.22 2.20
N HIS A 265 21.81 8.02 2.17
CA HIS A 265 23.14 7.73 2.72
C HIS A 265 24.27 7.69 1.69
N GLY A 266 23.93 7.82 0.40
CA GLY A 266 24.87 7.61 -0.71
C GLY A 266 24.53 6.35 -1.49
N GLN A 267 25.52 5.84 -2.22
CA GLN A 267 25.36 4.66 -3.07
C GLN A 267 25.98 3.46 -2.37
N TRP A 268 25.16 2.46 -2.06
CA TRP A 268 25.63 1.17 -1.60
C TRP A 268 26.29 0.44 -2.75
N HIS A 269 27.49 -0.09 -2.49
CA HIS A 269 28.27 -0.83 -3.47
C HIS A 269 28.80 -2.13 -2.89
N GLU A 270 28.60 -3.22 -3.62
CA GLU A 270 29.18 -4.53 -3.35
C GLU A 270 30.09 -4.96 -4.51
N ASP A 271 31.29 -5.42 -4.15
CA ASP A 271 32.33 -5.93 -5.06
C ASP A 271 32.74 -7.29 -4.51
N ASP A 272 32.84 -8.33 -5.34
CA ASP A 272 33.01 -9.74 -4.91
C ASP A 272 34.21 -9.93 -3.97
N ASP A 273 35.25 -9.10 -4.12
CA ASP A 273 36.50 -9.17 -3.38
C ASP A 273 36.61 -8.16 -2.21
N LYS A 274 35.58 -7.34 -1.94
CA LYS A 274 35.62 -6.32 -0.87
C LYS A 274 34.33 -6.27 -0.05
N PRO A 275 34.41 -5.89 1.23
CA PRO A 275 33.20 -5.62 2.02
C PRO A 275 32.36 -4.54 1.35
N ALA A 276 31.04 -4.69 1.40
CA ALA A 276 30.12 -3.68 0.90
C ALA A 276 30.37 -2.32 1.58
N GLU A 277 30.30 -1.25 0.81
CA GLU A 277 30.57 0.12 1.27
C GLU A 277 29.50 1.10 0.80
N ASN A 278 29.29 2.18 1.57
CA ASN A 278 28.49 3.32 1.12
C ASN A 278 29.41 4.39 0.55
N ARG A 279 29.32 4.61 -0.76
CA ARG A 279 30.05 5.66 -1.47
C ARG A 279 29.29 6.97 -1.37
N ALA A 280 30.02 8.06 -1.12
CA ALA A 280 29.47 9.40 -1.01
C ALA A 280 29.13 10.01 -2.38
N VAL A 281 28.19 9.39 -3.09
CA VAL A 281 27.72 9.78 -4.43
C VAL A 281 26.35 10.46 -4.30
N PRO A 282 26.16 11.68 -4.84
CA PRO A 282 24.82 12.29 -4.91
C PRO A 282 23.88 11.51 -5.82
N ALA A 283 22.60 11.39 -5.45
CA ALA A 283 21.59 10.80 -6.31
C ALA A 283 20.87 11.88 -7.14
N GLN A 284 20.62 11.58 -8.41
CA GLN A 284 19.92 12.46 -9.35
C GLN A 284 18.43 12.12 -9.37
N LEU A 285 17.59 13.13 -9.15
CA LEU A 285 16.14 13.01 -9.24
C LEU A 285 15.67 13.45 -10.63
N LEU A 286 14.82 12.64 -11.26
CA LEU A 286 14.34 12.84 -12.62
C LEU A 286 12.93 13.45 -12.65
N ASP A 287 12.60 14.18 -13.72
CA ASP A 287 11.26 14.73 -13.93
C ASP A 287 10.18 13.67 -14.24
N ARG A 288 10.59 12.44 -14.59
CA ARG A 288 9.73 11.31 -14.93
C ARG A 288 10.46 9.99 -14.68
N MET A 289 9.69 8.91 -14.50
CA MET A 289 10.22 7.54 -14.52
C MET A 289 10.78 7.20 -15.92
N GLY A 290 11.80 6.35 -15.97
CA GLY A 290 12.52 6.00 -17.19
C GLY A 290 13.60 7.02 -17.55
N VAL A 291 13.69 7.40 -18.84
CA VAL A 291 14.67 8.37 -19.32
C VAL A 291 14.09 9.79 -19.16
N GLY A 292 14.45 10.44 -18.06
CA GLY A 292 14.05 11.81 -17.72
C GLY A 292 15.22 12.79 -17.67
N LYS A 293 14.92 14.08 -17.53
CA LYS A 293 15.94 15.10 -17.22
C LYS A 293 16.11 15.21 -15.71
N VAL A 294 17.32 15.52 -15.27
CA VAL A 294 17.60 15.80 -13.86
C VAL A 294 16.93 17.11 -13.44
N VAL A 295 16.14 17.08 -12.37
CA VAL A 295 15.44 18.24 -11.80
C VAL A 295 15.93 18.63 -10.41
N ALA A 296 16.56 17.68 -9.71
CA ALA A 296 17.19 17.90 -8.42
C ALA A 296 18.30 16.87 -8.20
N GLU A 297 19.17 17.17 -7.23
CA GLU A 297 20.20 16.27 -6.75
C GLU A 297 20.12 16.22 -5.23
N ILE A 298 20.30 15.02 -4.66
CA ILE A 298 20.33 14.81 -3.21
C ILE A 298 21.72 14.33 -2.80
N ALA A 299 22.39 15.09 -1.92
CA ALA A 299 23.70 14.72 -1.40
C ALA A 299 23.55 13.68 -0.27
N PRO A 300 24.56 12.83 -0.02
CA PRO A 300 24.58 11.95 1.15
C PRO A 300 24.34 12.73 2.46
N GLY A 301 23.54 12.15 3.36
CA GLY A 301 23.05 12.78 4.59
C GLY A 301 21.81 13.67 4.42
N SER A 302 21.33 13.90 3.20
CA SER A 302 20.14 14.73 2.97
C SER A 302 18.89 14.10 3.57
N LYS A 303 18.11 14.91 4.30
CA LYS A 303 16.77 14.57 4.76
C LYS A 303 15.78 14.79 3.63
N ILE A 304 14.95 13.79 3.39
CA ILE A 304 13.99 13.75 2.30
C ILE A 304 12.67 13.13 2.78
N THR A 305 11.63 13.24 1.96
CA THR A 305 10.39 12.50 2.15
C THR A 305 10.17 11.56 0.97
N LEU A 306 9.95 10.28 1.25
CA LEU A 306 9.49 9.29 0.27
C LEU A 306 7.97 9.44 0.15
N LEU A 307 7.49 9.90 -1.01
CA LEU A 307 6.07 10.21 -1.21
C LEU A 307 5.31 9.00 -1.74
N LEU A 308 5.77 8.46 -2.88
CA LEU A 308 5.13 7.35 -3.59
C LEU A 308 6.19 6.36 -4.04
N ALA A 309 5.79 5.11 -4.19
CA ALA A 309 6.60 4.09 -4.83
C ALA A 309 5.80 3.34 -5.89
N LYS A 310 6.50 2.79 -6.88
CA LYS A 310 5.96 1.82 -7.83
C LYS A 310 7.02 0.77 -8.09
N GLN A 311 6.64 -0.48 -8.05
CA GLN A 311 7.49 -1.61 -8.42
C GLN A 311 6.61 -2.59 -9.16
N ASP A 312 7.12 -3.10 -10.29
CA ASP A 312 6.45 -4.18 -11.00
C ASP A 312 7.11 -5.49 -10.52
N LEU A 313 6.34 -6.45 -10.01
CA LEU A 313 6.89 -7.68 -9.45
C LEU A 313 7.13 -8.71 -10.55
N CYS A 314 8.39 -9.05 -10.76
CA CYS A 314 8.86 -10.14 -11.59
C CYS A 314 8.74 -11.44 -10.78
N GLY A 315 7.63 -12.19 -10.89
CA GLY A 315 7.45 -13.42 -10.12
C GLY A 315 8.66 -14.37 -10.17
N TYR A 316 8.92 -15.10 -9.09
CA TYR A 316 10.15 -15.89 -8.89
C TYR A 316 10.39 -17.02 -9.93
N ASP A 317 9.33 -17.57 -10.52
CA ASP A 317 9.43 -18.68 -11.49
C ASP A 317 9.36 -18.19 -12.94
N ASN A 318 10.43 -18.44 -13.71
CA ASN A 318 10.53 -18.13 -15.14
C ASN A 318 10.40 -16.64 -15.50
N ALA A 319 10.85 -15.75 -14.62
CA ALA A 319 10.95 -14.32 -14.95
C ALA A 319 11.73 -14.16 -16.28
N PRO A 320 11.18 -13.43 -17.26
CA PRO A 320 11.88 -13.12 -18.48
C PRO A 320 13.25 -12.49 -18.19
N ALA A 321 14.26 -12.75 -19.03
CA ALA A 321 15.61 -12.21 -18.83
C ALA A 321 15.68 -10.66 -18.86
N ASP A 322 14.61 -10.01 -19.32
CA ASP A 322 14.39 -8.56 -19.35
C ASP A 322 13.48 -8.05 -18.24
N CYS A 323 13.12 -8.89 -17.27
CA CYS A 323 12.28 -8.47 -16.16
C CYS A 323 13.06 -7.55 -15.21
N ASN A 324 12.53 -6.35 -14.98
CA ASN A 324 13.12 -5.32 -14.14
C ASN A 324 12.14 -5.02 -13.00
N ASP A 325 12.39 -5.63 -11.84
CA ASP A 325 11.65 -5.46 -10.59
C ASP A 325 12.12 -4.24 -9.78
N ALA A 326 12.85 -3.32 -10.41
CA ALA A 326 13.28 -2.10 -9.78
C ALA A 326 12.09 -1.24 -9.32
N ALA A 327 12.27 -0.63 -8.16
CA ALA A 327 11.34 0.36 -7.63
C ALA A 327 11.62 1.75 -8.21
N TRP A 328 10.56 2.51 -8.44
CA TRP A 328 10.60 3.94 -8.68
C TRP A 328 10.02 4.66 -7.48
N LEU A 329 10.81 5.55 -6.89
CA LEU A 329 10.43 6.35 -5.73
C LEU A 329 10.23 7.81 -6.15
N LEU A 330 9.06 8.38 -5.83
CA LEU A 330 8.86 9.82 -5.88
C LEU A 330 9.35 10.43 -4.58
N ILE A 331 10.37 11.27 -4.67
CA ILE A 331 11.03 11.88 -3.52
C ILE A 331 10.72 13.37 -3.48
N GLN A 332 10.50 13.89 -2.27
CA GLN A 332 10.50 15.32 -1.99
C GLN A 332 11.75 15.72 -1.20
N THR A 333 12.47 16.72 -1.70
CA THR A 333 13.61 17.33 -1.02
C THR A 333 13.15 18.31 0.06
N ALA A 334 14.04 18.70 0.97
CA ALA A 334 13.73 19.64 2.04
C ALA A 334 13.28 21.03 1.54
N ASP A 335 13.69 21.45 0.34
CA ASP A 335 13.23 22.69 -0.31
C ASP A 335 11.90 22.51 -1.09
N GLY A 336 11.26 21.35 -0.99
CA GLY A 336 9.95 21.04 -1.55
C GLY A 336 9.94 20.59 -3.01
N LYS A 337 11.09 20.52 -3.68
CA LYS A 337 11.17 19.96 -5.04
C LYS A 337 10.86 18.47 -5.02
N THR A 338 10.25 17.98 -6.09
CA THR A 338 9.93 16.57 -6.25
C THR A 338 10.61 15.99 -7.49
N GLY A 339 10.97 14.72 -7.43
CA GLY A 339 11.51 13.99 -8.58
C GLY A 339 11.61 12.49 -8.32
N TRP A 340 11.75 11.73 -9.40
CA TRP A 340 11.77 10.28 -9.41
C TRP A 340 13.18 9.73 -9.30
N LEU A 341 13.37 8.69 -8.48
CA LEU A 341 14.61 7.95 -8.33
C LEU A 341 14.35 6.46 -8.59
N LYS A 342 15.20 5.82 -9.41
CA LYS A 342 15.18 4.36 -9.60
C LYS A 342 16.01 3.71 -8.49
N VAL A 343 15.49 2.64 -7.89
CA VAL A 343 16.19 1.77 -6.93
C VAL A 343 16.11 0.34 -7.44
N ASP A 344 17.25 -0.30 -7.58
CA ASP A 344 17.39 -1.61 -8.23
C ASP A 344 18.48 -2.40 -7.49
N TYR A 345 18.07 -3.28 -6.58
CA TYR A 345 18.99 -4.02 -5.70
C TYR A 345 19.70 -5.20 -6.39
N HIS A 346 19.39 -5.48 -7.66
CA HIS A 346 20.16 -6.42 -8.48
C HIS A 346 21.45 -5.80 -9.04
N GLN A 347 21.64 -4.49 -8.88
CA GLN A 347 22.83 -3.78 -9.34
C GLN A 347 23.82 -3.57 -8.20
N ASN A 348 25.11 -3.54 -8.52
CA ASN A 348 26.17 -3.30 -7.54
C ASN A 348 26.23 -1.84 -7.05
N ASP A 349 25.33 -0.97 -7.45
CA ASP A 349 25.47 0.49 -7.31
C ASP A 349 24.10 1.12 -7.02
N VAL A 350 23.58 0.89 -5.82
CA VAL A 350 22.18 1.16 -5.46
C VAL A 350 22.06 2.37 -4.53
N PRO A 351 21.08 3.28 -4.73
CA PRO A 351 20.80 4.32 -3.76
C PRO A 351 20.43 3.73 -2.39
N ASN A 352 21.16 4.13 -1.34
CA ASN A 352 20.92 3.70 0.04
C ASN A 352 20.03 4.72 0.76
N LEU A 353 18.86 4.28 1.20
CA LEU A 353 17.81 5.11 1.79
C LEU A 353 17.30 4.44 3.07
N ASP A 354 17.06 5.23 4.13
CA ASP A 354 16.27 4.71 5.26
C ASP A 354 14.88 4.26 4.77
N LYS A 355 14.36 3.17 5.33
CA LYS A 355 13.00 2.64 5.06
C LYS A 355 12.78 2.05 3.66
N ILE A 356 13.87 1.78 2.95
CA ILE A 356 13.87 1.00 1.72
C ILE A 356 14.70 -0.25 1.98
N ASP A 357 14.10 -1.42 1.77
CA ASP A 357 14.68 -2.72 2.09
C ASP A 357 15.43 -3.28 0.88
N GLY A 358 16.69 -3.66 1.10
CA GLY A 358 17.57 -4.19 0.04
C GLY A 358 17.39 -5.67 -0.30
N PHE A 359 16.64 -6.39 0.54
CA PHE A 359 16.25 -7.77 0.30
C PHE A 359 14.74 -7.82 0.34
N ALA A 360 14.10 -7.90 -0.83
CA ALA A 360 12.70 -8.29 -0.91
C ALA A 360 12.59 -9.70 -0.31
N GLY A 361 11.77 -9.84 0.75
CA GLY A 361 11.59 -11.08 1.49
C GLY A 361 10.72 -12.09 0.75
#